data_AF-A0A0R3D3F6-F1
#
_entry.id   AF-A0A0R3D3F6-F1
#
_cell.length_a   1.000
_cell.length_b   1.000
_cell.length_c   1.000
_cell.angle_alpha   90.00
_cell.angle_beta   90.00
_cell.angle_gamma   90.00
#
_symmetry.space_group_name_H-M   'P 1'
#
loop_
_entity.id
_entity.type
_entity.pdbx_description
1 polymer ?
#
loop_
_entity_poly.entity_id
_entity_poly.type
_entity_poly.pdbx_seq_one_letter_code
_entity_poly.pdbx_strand_id
1 'polypeptide(L)'
;MTFHSGLEFKSSAELSEEAGVTEIKTALENLTKDVNTKTAPVADLEKRLAAAEAKLARPNIQTEKKTDEAKELEAKAFNTFIRKGKEALDADEVKSLRVSDDTAGGYLTPDQFSTELDRNVVLFSPVRQVARVLPTGSPEVRWPKRTGGMTAAWVGETQSRPETSVTFGQSRYAVCELAAYVDVSNAMLEDSSFDVAALLAYEFGEEFGFEEGKAFVTGQSTLSPAGFMNDPAIAYTPSGASDTFVADNLIDLFHGIKAPYRANAVWGMNTTTLGKLRKLKDGEGRYFVNIQGIDNTPVTTILGRPVVEMPDMPDVGTNNFPVIFGDFSQGYRIFDRIALSILRDPYSQATNGMTRFHGRRRVAGGVGKAESLRKLKIATS
;
A
#
# COMPACT_ATOMS: atom_id res chain seq x y z
N MET A 1 29.93 -31.15 25.37
CA MET A 1 30.43 -32.20 26.27
C MET A 1 31.94 -32.15 26.24
N THR A 2 32.51 -31.74 27.35
CA THR A 2 33.94 -31.64 27.65
C THR A 2 34.50 -33.06 27.81
N PHE A 3 35.36 -33.49 26.90
CA PHE A 3 36.12 -34.74 27.07
C PHE A 3 37.24 -34.48 28.08
N HIS A 4 37.04 -34.90 29.33
CA HIS A 4 38.09 -34.86 30.35
C HIS A 4 38.99 -36.11 30.25
N SER A 5 40.24 -35.81 29.90
CA SER A 5 41.51 -36.45 30.23
C SER A 5 41.52 -37.79 30.98
N GLY A 6 42.21 -38.77 30.40
CA GLY A 6 42.63 -39.98 31.11
C GLY A 6 43.39 -41.01 30.26
N LEU A 7 44.33 -40.57 29.42
CA LEU A 7 45.32 -41.47 28.80
C LEU A 7 46.71 -40.91 29.11
N GLU A 8 47.25 -41.28 30.28
CA GLU A 8 48.65 -41.04 30.63
C GLU A 8 49.53 -42.04 29.85
N PHE A 9 50.44 -41.52 29.03
CA PHE A 9 51.49 -42.31 28.40
C PHE A 9 52.67 -42.43 29.38
N LYS A 10 52.91 -43.62 29.93
CA LYS A 10 54.19 -43.95 30.57
C LYS A 10 55.22 -44.36 29.50
N SER A 11 56.40 -43.77 29.59
CA SER A 11 57.51 -43.93 28.65
C SER A 11 58.23 -45.27 28.78
N SER A 12 58.30 -46.01 27.66
CA SER A 12 59.45 -46.75 27.11
C SER A 12 60.60 -47.12 28.09
N ALA A 13 60.62 -48.35 28.63
CA ALA A 13 61.84 -49.15 28.92
C ALA A 13 61.63 -50.34 29.89
N GLU A 14 60.52 -50.46 30.60
CA GLU A 14 60.29 -51.54 31.57
C GLU A 14 58.87 -52.08 31.41
N LEU A 15 58.70 -53.28 30.84
CA LEU A 15 57.63 -54.26 31.13
C LEU A 15 57.68 -55.39 30.08
N SER A 16 57.86 -56.62 30.56
CA SER A 16 57.96 -57.88 29.82
C SER A 16 56.77 -58.13 28.87
N GLU A 17 57.01 -58.84 27.77
CA GLU A 17 56.05 -59.16 26.69
C GLU A 17 54.68 -59.70 27.16
N GLU A 18 54.55 -60.23 28.38
CA GLU A 18 53.29 -60.72 28.94
C GLU A 18 52.38 -59.64 29.53
N ALA A 19 52.89 -58.48 29.97
CA ALA A 19 52.09 -57.42 30.61
C ALA A 19 51.42 -56.46 29.61
N GLY A 20 52.09 -56.16 28.48
CA GLY A 20 51.53 -55.33 27.42
C GLY A 20 50.34 -56.00 26.73
N VAL A 21 50.35 -57.33 26.60
CA VAL A 21 49.24 -58.10 26.00
C VAL A 21 48.00 -58.06 26.89
N THR A 22 48.15 -58.03 28.22
CA THR A 22 47.02 -57.89 29.15
C THR A 22 46.39 -56.50 29.09
N GLU A 23 47.19 -55.43 29.05
CA GLU A 23 46.65 -54.06 28.93
C GLU A 23 45.98 -53.82 27.57
N ILE A 24 46.53 -54.38 26.48
CA ILE A 24 45.91 -54.32 25.16
C ILE A 24 44.58 -55.09 25.12
N LYS A 25 44.50 -56.26 25.78
CA LYS A 25 43.24 -57.01 25.90
C LYS A 25 42.19 -56.23 26.69
N THR A 26 42.56 -55.61 27.81
CA THR A 26 41.64 -54.79 28.59
C THR A 26 41.19 -53.54 27.83
N ALA A 27 42.09 -52.91 27.08
CA ALA A 27 41.75 -51.77 26.21
C ALA A 27 40.82 -52.18 25.05
N LEU A 28 41.03 -53.36 24.46
CA LEU A 28 40.18 -53.89 23.39
C LEU A 28 38.78 -54.28 23.91
N GLU A 29 38.69 -54.85 25.10
CA GLU A 29 37.40 -55.13 25.75
C GLU A 29 36.63 -53.85 26.08
N ASN A 30 37.32 -52.81 26.54
CA ASN A 30 36.70 -51.51 26.81
C ASN A 30 36.26 -50.81 25.52
N LEU A 31 37.05 -50.89 24.44
CA LEU A 31 36.66 -50.38 23.13
C LEU A 31 35.46 -51.16 22.57
N THR A 32 35.43 -52.49 22.74
CA THR A 32 34.31 -53.33 22.30
C THR A 32 33.03 -52.98 23.06
N LYS A 33 33.14 -52.69 24.37
CA LYS A 33 32.01 -52.19 25.17
C LYS A 33 31.55 -50.80 24.71
N ASP A 34 32.47 -49.89 24.42
CA ASP A 34 32.15 -48.54 23.94
C ASP A 34 31.57 -48.50 22.51
N VAL A 35 32.02 -49.39 21.64
CA VAL A 35 31.45 -49.56 20.30
C VAL A 35 30.02 -50.08 20.41
N ASN A 36 29.78 -51.09 21.26
CA ASN A 36 28.44 -51.66 21.47
C ASN A 36 27.46 -50.66 22.13
N THR A 37 27.93 -49.81 23.05
CA THR A 37 27.08 -48.77 23.64
C THR A 37 26.74 -47.66 22.65
N LYS A 38 27.61 -47.39 21.67
CA LYS A 38 27.39 -46.35 20.64
C LYS A 38 26.68 -46.87 19.38
N THR A 39 26.70 -48.16 19.07
CA THR A 39 25.90 -48.75 17.97
C THR A 39 24.45 -49.05 18.37
N ALA A 40 24.16 -49.27 19.66
CA ALA A 40 22.79 -49.45 20.17
C ALA A 40 21.81 -48.32 19.79
N PRO A 41 22.14 -47.01 19.89
CA PRO A 41 21.24 -45.94 19.47
C PRO A 41 21.06 -45.83 17.95
N VAL A 42 21.99 -46.36 17.14
CA VAL A 42 21.86 -46.34 15.67
C VAL A 42 20.80 -47.34 15.21
N ALA A 43 20.73 -48.52 15.83
CA ALA A 43 19.68 -49.51 15.55
C ALA A 43 18.28 -49.00 15.91
N ASP A 44 18.16 -48.14 16.93
CA ASP A 44 16.89 -47.52 17.32
C ASP A 44 16.49 -46.39 16.35
N LEU A 45 17.47 -45.65 15.81
CA LEU A 45 17.26 -44.68 14.75
C LEU A 45 16.83 -45.34 13.43
N GLU A 46 17.39 -46.49 13.06
CA GLU A 46 16.95 -47.28 11.91
C GLU A 46 15.50 -47.76 12.06
N LYS A 47 15.11 -48.22 13.25
CA LYS A 47 13.70 -48.57 13.53
C LYS A 47 12.77 -47.37 13.43
N ARG A 48 13.21 -46.19 13.89
CA ARG A 48 12.42 -44.95 13.80
C ARG A 48 12.32 -44.42 12.37
N LEU A 49 13.37 -44.57 11.56
CA LEU A 49 13.35 -44.22 10.14
C LEU A 49 12.44 -45.18 9.37
N ALA A 50 12.55 -46.49 9.59
CA ALA A 50 11.65 -47.47 8.98
C ALA A 50 10.18 -47.25 9.40
N ALA A 51 9.93 -46.86 10.65
CA ALA A 51 8.59 -46.51 11.12
C ALA A 51 8.06 -45.19 10.51
N ALA A 52 8.94 -44.22 10.24
CA ALA A 52 8.60 -42.97 9.58
C ALA A 52 8.32 -43.17 8.08
N GLU A 53 9.14 -43.98 7.39
CA GLU A 53 8.92 -44.37 5.99
C GLU A 53 7.65 -45.22 5.84
N ALA A 54 7.36 -46.13 6.76
CA ALA A 54 6.11 -46.90 6.77
C ALA A 54 4.86 -46.04 7.03
N LYS A 55 5.00 -44.90 7.73
CA LYS A 55 3.92 -43.92 7.90
C LYS A 55 3.75 -43.03 6.66
N LEU A 56 4.83 -42.69 5.98
CA LEU A 56 4.81 -41.83 4.79
C LEU A 56 4.39 -42.60 3.52
N ALA A 57 4.69 -43.91 3.45
CA ALA A 57 4.43 -44.77 2.30
C ALA A 57 3.07 -45.49 2.32
N ARG A 58 2.13 -45.10 3.20
CA ARG A 58 0.76 -45.65 3.19
C ARG A 58 -0.16 -44.80 2.31
N PRO A 59 -0.57 -45.28 1.12
CA PRO A 59 -1.61 -44.63 0.33
C PRO A 59 -2.96 -44.79 1.04
N ASN A 60 -3.78 -43.75 0.96
CA ASN A 60 -5.01 -43.51 1.71
C ASN A 60 -6.17 -44.47 1.33
N ILE A 61 -6.02 -45.78 1.57
CA ILE A 61 -6.99 -46.83 1.22
C ILE A 61 -7.19 -47.79 2.41
N GLN A 62 -7.73 -47.32 3.53
CA GLN A 62 -8.26 -48.19 4.61
C GLN A 62 -9.50 -47.61 5.31
N THR A 63 -10.26 -46.72 4.67
CA THR A 63 -11.44 -46.08 5.30
C THR A 63 -12.74 -46.87 5.12
N GLU A 64 -12.79 -47.94 4.31
CA GLU A 64 -14.09 -48.56 3.98
C GLU A 64 -14.43 -49.88 4.68
N LYS A 65 -13.46 -50.65 5.22
CA LYS A 65 -13.76 -51.97 5.81
C LYS A 65 -13.84 -52.06 7.33
N LYS A 66 -13.40 -51.03 8.07
CA LYS A 66 -13.58 -50.99 9.55
C LYS A 66 -14.86 -50.26 9.98
N THR A 67 -15.54 -49.63 9.04
CA THR A 67 -16.63 -48.69 9.30
C THR A 67 -17.93 -49.41 9.66
N ASP A 68 -18.16 -50.62 9.17
CA ASP A 68 -19.44 -51.32 9.39
C ASP A 68 -19.51 -52.02 10.76
N GLU A 69 -18.42 -52.66 11.21
CA GLU A 69 -18.38 -53.27 12.56
C GLU A 69 -18.33 -52.21 13.68
N ALA A 70 -17.68 -51.06 13.44
CA ALA A 70 -17.64 -49.95 14.38
C ALA A 70 -19.01 -49.24 14.51
N LYS A 71 -19.72 -49.03 13.39
CA LYS A 71 -21.08 -48.45 13.39
C LYS A 71 -22.10 -49.33 14.12
N GLU A 72 -21.97 -50.65 14.04
CA GLU A 72 -22.91 -51.56 14.72
C GLU A 72 -22.67 -51.60 16.24
N LEU A 73 -21.42 -51.46 16.68
CA LEU A 73 -21.06 -51.30 18.09
C LEU A 73 -21.55 -49.95 18.64
N GLU A 74 -21.37 -48.87 17.88
CA GLU A 74 -21.82 -47.51 18.23
C GLU A 74 -23.35 -47.40 18.32
N ALA A 75 -24.09 -48.04 17.41
CA ALA A 75 -25.55 -48.07 17.44
C ALA A 75 -26.10 -48.85 18.65
N LYS A 76 -25.41 -49.91 19.09
CA LYS A 76 -25.76 -50.67 20.31
C LYS A 76 -25.45 -49.90 21.59
N ALA A 77 -24.30 -49.22 21.65
CA ALA A 77 -23.93 -48.36 22.77
C ALA A 77 -24.91 -47.18 22.92
N PHE A 78 -25.31 -46.55 21.80
CA PHE A 78 -26.27 -45.45 21.78
C PHE A 78 -27.69 -45.87 22.20
N ASN A 79 -28.18 -47.01 21.71
CA ASN A 79 -29.49 -47.55 22.14
C ASN A 79 -29.51 -47.93 23.63
N THR A 80 -28.39 -48.42 24.15
CA THR A 80 -28.25 -48.79 25.56
C THR A 80 -28.19 -47.56 26.45
N PHE A 81 -27.49 -46.50 26.02
CA PHE A 81 -27.45 -45.20 26.70
C PHE A 81 -28.83 -44.54 26.79
N ILE A 82 -29.60 -44.50 25.70
CA ILE A 82 -30.94 -43.92 25.70
C ILE A 82 -31.91 -44.72 26.59
N ARG A 83 -31.79 -46.05 26.64
CA ARG A 83 -32.73 -46.89 27.39
C ARG A 83 -32.40 -47.06 28.87
N LYS A 84 -31.12 -47.00 29.27
CA LYS A 84 -30.69 -47.36 30.64
C LYS A 84 -29.81 -46.32 31.33
N GLY A 85 -29.42 -45.25 30.64
CA GLY A 85 -28.59 -44.19 31.21
C GLY A 85 -27.13 -44.59 31.46
N LYS A 86 -26.33 -43.59 31.87
CA LYS A 86 -24.85 -43.63 31.95
C LYS A 86 -24.26 -44.77 32.77
N GLU A 87 -25.02 -45.34 33.70
CA GLU A 87 -24.54 -46.34 34.66
C GLU A 87 -24.45 -47.78 34.08
N ALA A 88 -24.97 -48.00 32.86
CA ALA A 88 -25.01 -49.32 32.22
C ALA A 88 -23.98 -49.51 31.08
N LEU A 89 -23.07 -48.56 30.86
CA LEU A 89 -22.05 -48.64 29.81
C LEU A 89 -20.74 -49.25 30.31
N ASP A 90 -20.14 -50.11 29.49
CA ASP A 90 -18.81 -50.67 29.75
C ASP A 90 -17.70 -49.63 29.49
N ALA A 91 -16.54 -49.80 30.12
CA ALA A 91 -15.45 -48.81 30.11
C ALA A 91 -14.92 -48.52 28.70
N ASP A 92 -15.03 -49.47 27.77
CA ASP A 92 -14.65 -49.31 26.36
C ASP A 92 -15.70 -48.52 25.55
N GLU A 93 -16.98 -48.57 25.91
CA GLU A 93 -18.05 -47.79 25.25
C GLU A 93 -18.05 -46.32 25.70
N VAL A 94 -17.69 -46.05 26.96
CA VAL A 94 -17.48 -44.67 27.46
C VAL A 94 -16.27 -44.03 26.79
N LYS A 95 -15.28 -44.83 26.39
CA LYS A 95 -14.06 -44.35 25.73
C LYS A 95 -14.28 -44.02 24.25
N SER A 96 -15.15 -44.75 23.53
CA SER A 96 -15.50 -44.39 22.15
C SER A 96 -16.31 -43.09 22.09
N LEU A 97 -17.22 -42.87 23.04
CA LEU A 97 -17.96 -41.61 23.19
C LEU A 97 -17.07 -40.38 23.42
N ARG A 98 -15.88 -40.57 24.02
CA ARG A 98 -14.95 -39.48 24.35
C ARG A 98 -13.93 -39.18 23.26
N VAL A 99 -13.78 -40.07 22.27
CA VAL A 99 -12.82 -39.91 21.16
C VAL A 99 -13.47 -39.24 19.93
N SER A 100 -14.80 -39.20 19.86
CA SER A 100 -15.55 -38.49 18.81
C SER A 100 -15.88 -37.03 19.13
N ASP A 101 -15.19 -36.43 20.11
CA ASP A 101 -15.44 -35.06 20.59
C ASP A 101 -14.93 -33.95 19.64
N ASP A 102 -14.57 -34.27 18.39
CA ASP A 102 -14.08 -33.29 17.41
C ASP A 102 -14.98 -33.14 16.18
N THR A 103 -16.23 -33.62 16.21
CA THR A 103 -17.15 -33.46 15.04
C THR A 103 -18.63 -33.30 15.37
N ALA A 104 -19.00 -33.13 16.65
CA ALA A 104 -20.40 -32.87 17.05
C ALA A 104 -20.64 -31.47 17.67
N GLY A 105 -19.61 -30.62 17.77
CA GLY A 105 -19.71 -29.23 18.26
C GLY A 105 -19.71 -28.16 17.16
N GLY A 106 -19.52 -28.54 15.89
CA GLY A 106 -19.26 -27.59 14.78
C GLY A 106 -20.44 -26.77 14.28
N TYR A 107 -21.64 -26.91 14.87
CA TYR A 107 -22.82 -26.10 14.52
C TYR A 107 -23.11 -24.98 15.54
N LEU A 108 -22.37 -24.93 16.66
CA LEU A 108 -22.59 -23.94 17.72
C LEU A 108 -21.48 -22.90 17.85
N THR A 109 -20.42 -22.99 17.06
CA THR A 109 -19.50 -21.87 16.87
C THR A 109 -20.13 -20.90 15.88
N PRO A 110 -20.51 -19.68 16.31
CA PRO A 110 -20.77 -18.60 15.36
C PRO A 110 -19.58 -18.51 14.41
N ASP A 111 -19.84 -18.27 13.12
CA ASP A 111 -18.79 -17.85 12.22
C ASP A 111 -18.08 -16.66 12.87
N GLN A 112 -16.76 -16.77 13.00
CA GLN A 112 -15.98 -15.73 13.63
C GLN A 112 -15.98 -14.55 12.65
N PHE A 113 -16.96 -13.66 12.79
CA PHE A 113 -17.01 -12.43 12.01
C PHE A 113 -15.69 -11.69 12.22
N SER A 114 -14.93 -11.55 11.14
CA SER A 114 -13.70 -10.76 11.16
C SER A 114 -14.07 -9.33 11.53
N THR A 115 -13.33 -8.76 12.48
CA THR A 115 -13.45 -7.34 12.85
C THR A 115 -12.79 -6.41 11.83
N GLU A 116 -12.29 -6.94 10.72
CA GLU A 116 -11.65 -6.19 9.65
C GLU A 116 -12.54 -6.15 8.40
N LEU A 117 -12.83 -4.94 7.93
CA LEU A 117 -13.51 -4.71 6.66
C LEU A 117 -12.47 -4.64 5.54
N ASP A 118 -12.56 -5.56 4.58
CA ASP A 118 -11.78 -5.53 3.34
C ASP A 118 -12.26 -4.36 2.47
N ARG A 119 -11.32 -3.52 2.02
CA ARG A 119 -11.61 -2.24 1.36
C ARG A 119 -10.85 -2.14 0.05
N ASN A 120 -11.53 -1.65 -0.97
CA ASN A 120 -10.89 -1.30 -2.22
C ASN A 120 -9.99 -0.08 -2.03
N VAL A 121 -8.81 -0.08 -2.64
CA VAL A 121 -7.91 1.07 -2.62
C VAL A 121 -8.45 2.16 -3.55
N VAL A 122 -8.87 3.30 -3.01
CA VAL A 122 -9.15 4.49 -3.83
C VAL A 122 -7.84 5.26 -4.06
N LEU A 123 -7.54 5.49 -5.34
CA LEU A 123 -6.38 6.27 -5.75
C LEU A 123 -6.73 7.75 -5.72
N PHE A 124 -6.08 8.53 -4.84
CA PHE A 124 -6.22 9.99 -4.81
C PHE A 124 -5.02 10.66 -5.47
N SER A 125 -5.25 11.77 -6.19
CA SER A 125 -4.15 12.57 -6.72
C SER A 125 -3.43 13.34 -5.61
N PRO A 126 -2.11 13.15 -5.40
CA PRO A 126 -1.33 13.76 -4.32
C PRO A 126 -0.98 15.24 -4.58
N VAL A 127 -1.90 16.02 -5.16
CA VAL A 127 -1.67 17.44 -5.51
C VAL A 127 -1.32 18.28 -4.27
N ARG A 128 -1.89 17.94 -3.10
CA ARG A 128 -1.59 18.60 -1.83
C ARG A 128 -0.16 18.46 -1.34
N GLN A 129 0.54 17.39 -1.73
CA GLN A 129 1.93 17.19 -1.33
C GLN A 129 2.90 18.09 -2.11
N VAL A 130 2.52 18.45 -3.34
CA VAL A 130 3.36 19.29 -4.24
C VAL A 130 2.94 20.75 -4.26
N ALA A 131 1.66 21.04 -4.03
CA ALA A 131 1.12 22.40 -4.02
C ALA A 131 1.27 23.08 -2.65
N ARG A 132 1.18 24.41 -2.63
CA ARG A 132 1.22 25.16 -1.37
C ARG A 132 -0.17 25.22 -0.74
N VAL A 133 -0.29 24.67 0.46
CA VAL A 133 -1.52 24.69 1.27
C VAL A 133 -1.46 25.81 2.31
N LEU A 134 -2.51 26.64 2.40
CA LEU A 134 -2.65 27.68 3.41
C LEU A 134 -4.05 27.63 4.05
N PRO A 135 -4.21 27.94 5.34
CA PRO A 135 -5.54 28.11 5.93
C PRO A 135 -6.16 29.46 5.52
N THR A 136 -7.49 29.52 5.42
CA THR A 136 -8.24 30.77 5.22
C THR A 136 -9.52 30.81 6.05
N GLY A 137 -9.83 31.97 6.63
CA GLY A 137 -11.14 32.22 7.28
C GLY A 137 -12.19 32.79 6.32
N SER A 138 -11.74 33.38 5.22
CA SER A 138 -12.58 34.15 4.29
C SER A 138 -13.24 33.26 3.23
N PRO A 139 -14.45 33.62 2.74
CA PRO A 139 -15.11 32.91 1.64
C PRO A 139 -14.43 33.07 0.28
N GLU A 140 -13.62 34.13 0.12
CA GLU A 140 -12.82 34.40 -1.08
C GLU A 140 -11.42 34.83 -0.62
N VAL A 141 -10.37 34.30 -1.26
CA VAL A 141 -9.00 34.75 -1.06
C VAL A 141 -8.57 35.58 -2.26
N ARG A 142 -8.19 36.84 -2.02
CA ARG A 142 -7.64 37.73 -3.04
C ARG A 142 -6.14 37.83 -2.87
N TRP A 143 -5.41 37.44 -3.90
CA TRP A 143 -3.95 37.45 -3.88
C TRP A 143 -3.42 38.51 -4.86
N PRO A 144 -2.71 39.55 -4.38
CA PRO A 144 -2.12 40.52 -5.27
C PRO A 144 -1.01 39.86 -6.10
N LYS A 145 -1.03 40.11 -7.41
CA LYS A 145 0.01 39.68 -8.34
C LYS A 145 0.58 40.89 -9.05
N ARG A 146 1.89 40.90 -9.30
CA ARG A 146 2.50 41.89 -10.18
C ARG A 146 2.36 41.40 -11.62
N THR A 147 1.73 42.18 -12.48
CA THR A 147 1.49 41.82 -13.89
C THR A 147 2.55 42.41 -14.83
N GLY A 148 3.08 43.59 -14.49
CA GLY A 148 4.13 44.28 -15.25
C GLY A 148 5.33 44.61 -14.35
N GLY A 149 6.54 44.48 -14.87
CA GLY A 149 7.76 44.86 -14.18
C GLY A 149 8.30 46.19 -14.65
N MET A 150 9.12 46.80 -13.79
CA MET A 150 9.91 47.95 -14.20
C MET A 150 10.97 47.50 -15.21
N THR A 151 10.96 48.06 -16.42
CA THR A 151 12.03 47.95 -17.40
C THR A 151 13.13 48.97 -17.11
N ALA A 152 14.38 48.55 -17.15
CA ALA A 152 15.53 49.45 -17.13
C ALA A 152 16.14 49.50 -18.53
N ALA A 153 16.50 50.70 -18.99
CA ALA A 153 17.23 50.91 -20.23
C ALA A 153 18.57 51.60 -19.92
N TRP A 154 19.63 51.17 -20.60
CA TRP A 154 20.89 51.88 -20.59
C TRP A 154 20.73 53.19 -21.37
N VAL A 155 21.12 54.30 -20.77
CA VAL A 155 20.97 55.64 -21.35
C VAL A 155 22.31 56.37 -21.36
N GLY A 156 22.61 57.07 -22.47
CA GLY A 156 23.78 57.95 -22.57
C GLY A 156 23.61 59.27 -21.80
N GLU A 157 24.70 60.01 -21.63
CA GLU A 157 24.79 61.21 -20.77
C GLU A 157 23.78 62.31 -21.12
N THR A 158 23.42 62.47 -22.39
CA THR A 158 22.48 63.49 -22.88
C THR A 158 21.12 62.92 -23.32
N GLN A 159 20.85 61.64 -23.10
CA GLN A 159 19.58 61.02 -23.50
C GLN A 159 18.50 61.12 -22.42
N SER A 160 17.27 61.37 -22.88
CA SER A 160 16.08 61.35 -22.03
C SER A 160 15.82 59.95 -21.49
N ARG A 161 15.54 59.86 -20.19
CA ARG A 161 15.30 58.60 -19.49
C ARG A 161 13.86 58.14 -19.71
N PRO A 162 13.61 56.92 -20.20
CA PRO A 162 12.25 56.46 -20.40
C PRO A 162 11.54 56.27 -19.05
N GLU A 163 10.33 56.81 -18.93
CA GLU A 163 9.47 56.58 -17.78
C GLU A 163 9.03 55.11 -17.75
N THR A 164 8.96 54.54 -16.55
CA THR A 164 8.55 53.16 -16.36
C THR A 164 7.54 53.06 -15.24
N SER A 165 6.44 52.35 -15.47
CA SER A 165 5.39 52.12 -14.48
C SER A 165 5.28 50.63 -14.12
N VAL A 166 4.79 50.34 -12.91
CA VAL A 166 4.54 48.98 -12.43
C VAL A 166 3.04 48.73 -12.38
N THR A 167 2.58 47.63 -12.98
CA THR A 167 1.16 47.24 -12.94
C THR A 167 0.94 46.06 -12.00
N PHE A 168 -0.14 46.14 -11.23
CA PHE A 168 -0.59 45.11 -10.31
C PHE A 168 -1.95 44.59 -10.76
N GLY A 169 -2.15 43.28 -10.59
CA GLY A 169 -3.44 42.61 -10.72
C GLY A 169 -3.76 41.83 -9.45
N GLN A 170 -4.88 41.12 -9.47
CA GLN A 170 -5.29 40.24 -8.37
C GLN A 170 -5.74 38.89 -8.93
N SER A 171 -5.30 37.80 -8.30
CA SER A 171 -5.90 36.48 -8.47
C SER A 171 -6.97 36.27 -7.41
N ARG A 172 -8.08 35.65 -7.78
CA ARG A 172 -9.21 35.37 -6.87
C ARG A 172 -9.38 33.87 -6.75
N TYR A 173 -9.51 33.37 -5.53
CA TYR A 173 -9.78 31.97 -5.22
C TYR A 173 -11.06 31.90 -4.39
N ALA A 174 -12.14 31.42 -5.00
CA ALA A 174 -13.42 31.25 -4.34
C ALA A 174 -13.44 29.92 -3.56
N VAL A 175 -13.93 29.94 -2.32
CA VAL A 175 -14.05 28.74 -1.49
C VAL A 175 -15.30 27.96 -1.85
N CYS A 176 -15.09 26.79 -2.45
CA CYS A 176 -16.10 25.81 -2.80
C CYS A 176 -16.44 24.90 -1.60
N GLU A 177 -17.58 24.22 -1.67
CA GLU A 177 -18.05 23.29 -0.64
C GLU A 177 -18.30 21.91 -1.27
N LEU A 178 -17.66 20.89 -0.70
CA LEU A 178 -17.97 19.48 -0.94
C LEU A 178 -18.86 19.00 0.21
N ALA A 179 -19.97 18.37 -0.11
CA ALA A 179 -20.89 17.83 0.88
C ALA A 179 -21.47 16.50 0.40
N ALA A 180 -21.61 15.56 1.32
CA ALA A 180 -22.25 14.27 1.11
C ALA A 180 -23.04 13.89 2.37
N TYR A 181 -24.05 13.04 2.21
CA TYR A 181 -24.79 12.50 3.34
C TYR A 181 -25.03 11.01 3.16
N VAL A 182 -25.07 10.29 4.27
CA VAL A 182 -25.40 8.85 4.33
C VAL A 182 -26.40 8.63 5.45
N ASP A 183 -27.45 7.87 5.16
CA ASP A 183 -28.47 7.48 6.13
C ASP A 183 -28.16 6.08 6.66
N VAL A 184 -28.16 5.93 7.99
CA VAL A 184 -27.93 4.65 8.68
C VAL A 184 -29.12 4.34 9.57
N SER A 185 -29.59 3.09 9.60
CA SER A 185 -30.67 2.69 10.50
C SER A 185 -30.20 2.68 11.95
N ASN A 186 -31.08 3.07 12.88
CA ASN A 186 -30.76 3.06 14.31
C ASN A 186 -30.53 1.64 14.82
N ALA A 187 -31.25 0.64 14.30
CA ALA A 187 -31.02 -0.76 14.61
C ALA A 187 -29.59 -1.20 14.25
N MET A 188 -29.09 -0.80 13.07
CA MET A 188 -27.70 -1.08 12.69
C MET A 188 -26.71 -0.34 13.60
N LEU A 189 -27.00 0.89 14.03
CA LEU A 189 -26.13 1.63 14.95
C LEU A 189 -26.08 1.02 16.35
N GLU A 190 -27.15 0.36 16.79
CA GLU A 190 -27.25 -0.29 18.12
C GLU A 190 -26.70 -1.72 18.11
N ASP A 191 -26.95 -2.48 17.05
CA ASP A 191 -26.59 -3.90 16.93
C ASP A 191 -25.21 -4.14 16.28
N SER A 192 -24.61 -3.12 15.65
CA SER A 192 -23.31 -3.26 14.99
C SER A 192 -22.18 -3.47 16.00
N SER A 193 -21.42 -4.55 15.81
CA SER A 193 -20.14 -4.77 16.50
C SER A 193 -19.03 -3.81 16.07
N PHE A 194 -19.23 -3.07 14.96
CA PHE A 194 -18.30 -2.09 14.41
C PHE A 194 -18.73 -0.66 14.77
N ASP A 195 -17.75 0.23 14.94
CA ASP A 195 -18.02 1.67 15.03
C ASP A 195 -18.35 2.23 13.64
N VAL A 196 -19.65 2.24 13.32
CA VAL A 196 -20.17 2.76 12.05
C VAL A 196 -19.86 4.25 11.87
N ALA A 197 -19.78 5.03 12.96
CA ALA A 197 -19.48 6.46 12.85
C ALA A 197 -18.02 6.70 12.46
N ALA A 198 -17.08 5.92 13.02
CA ALA A 198 -15.68 5.97 12.64
C ALA A 198 -15.45 5.47 11.20
N LEU A 199 -16.16 4.42 10.79
CA LEU A 199 -16.13 3.91 9.42
C LEU A 199 -16.62 4.96 8.42
N LEU A 200 -17.77 5.58 8.68
CA LEU A 200 -18.30 6.64 7.83
C LEU A 200 -17.38 7.85 7.79
N ALA A 201 -16.72 8.19 8.90
CA ALA A 201 -15.76 9.29 8.92
C ALA A 201 -14.56 9.03 8.00
N TYR A 202 -14.09 7.78 7.93
CA TYR A 202 -13.05 7.37 7.00
C TYR A 202 -13.53 7.46 5.56
N GLU A 203 -14.72 6.93 5.27
CA GLU A 203 -15.31 6.94 3.93
C GLU A 203 -15.52 8.36 3.38
N PHE A 204 -16.07 9.25 4.21
CA PHE A 204 -16.18 10.67 3.84
C PHE A 204 -14.82 11.31 3.58
N GLY A 205 -13.79 10.91 4.34
CA GLY A 205 -12.42 11.38 4.12
C GLY A 205 -11.84 10.92 2.80
N GLU A 206 -12.05 9.66 2.43
CA GLU A 206 -11.57 9.03 1.20
C GLU A 206 -12.25 9.64 -0.04
N GLU A 207 -13.58 9.69 -0.04
CA GLU A 207 -14.36 10.27 -1.15
C GLU A 207 -14.10 11.77 -1.33
N PHE A 208 -14.02 12.54 -0.24
CA PHE A 208 -13.66 13.96 -0.36
C PHE A 208 -12.22 14.15 -0.80
N GLY A 209 -11.30 13.24 -0.44
CA GLY A 209 -9.93 13.27 -0.94
C GLY A 209 -9.84 13.00 -2.45
N PHE A 210 -10.61 12.02 -2.93
CA PHE A 210 -10.70 11.67 -4.35
C PHE A 210 -11.26 12.81 -5.20
N GLU A 211 -12.46 13.30 -4.87
CA GLU A 211 -13.13 14.34 -5.67
C GLU A 211 -12.36 15.68 -5.60
N GLU A 212 -11.74 15.99 -4.47
CA GLU A 212 -10.87 17.15 -4.34
C GLU A 212 -9.60 17.04 -5.20
N GLY A 213 -8.94 15.88 -5.19
CA GLY A 213 -7.78 15.60 -6.03
C GLY A 213 -8.10 15.80 -7.51
N LYS A 214 -9.19 15.21 -7.97
CA LYS A 214 -9.72 15.36 -9.32
C LYS A 214 -10.05 16.82 -9.67
N ALA A 215 -10.71 17.54 -8.77
CA ALA A 215 -11.04 18.95 -8.97
C ALA A 215 -9.77 19.83 -9.12
N PHE A 216 -8.69 19.53 -8.40
CA PHE A 216 -7.43 20.27 -8.56
C PHE A 216 -6.74 20.02 -9.89
N VAL A 217 -6.91 18.84 -10.49
CA VAL A 217 -6.34 18.54 -11.81
C VAL A 217 -7.21 19.09 -12.93
N THR A 218 -8.48 18.66 -13.00
CA THR A 218 -9.38 18.90 -14.14
C THR A 218 -10.64 19.70 -13.80
N GLY A 219 -10.71 20.35 -12.64
CA GLY A 219 -11.85 21.19 -12.27
C GLY A 219 -12.04 22.38 -13.22
N GLN A 220 -13.28 22.68 -13.60
CA GLN A 220 -13.62 23.85 -14.45
C GLN A 220 -14.96 24.49 -14.07
N SER A 221 -15.69 23.92 -13.12
CA SER A 221 -17.03 24.40 -12.76
C SER A 221 -16.97 25.57 -11.77
N THR A 222 -18.00 26.40 -11.74
CA THR A 222 -18.16 27.46 -10.72
C THR A 222 -18.23 26.90 -9.29
N LEU A 223 -18.63 25.64 -9.14
CA LEU A 223 -18.79 24.95 -7.86
C LEU A 223 -17.56 24.15 -7.44
N SER A 224 -16.54 24.05 -8.31
CA SER A 224 -15.30 23.33 -8.06
C SER A 224 -14.10 24.26 -8.07
N PRO A 225 -13.02 23.95 -7.34
CA PRO A 225 -11.72 24.59 -7.55
C PRO A 225 -11.31 24.62 -9.02
N ALA A 226 -10.56 25.66 -9.42
CA ALA A 226 -10.03 25.75 -10.77
C ALA A 226 -8.85 24.79 -10.93
N GLY A 227 -9.02 23.80 -11.82
CA GLY A 227 -7.99 22.81 -12.08
C GLY A 227 -6.85 23.37 -12.91
N PHE A 228 -5.60 22.98 -12.60
CA PHE A 228 -4.45 23.49 -13.34
C PHE A 228 -4.45 23.03 -14.81
N MET A 229 -5.07 21.90 -15.17
CA MET A 229 -5.10 21.43 -16.56
C MET A 229 -6.00 22.27 -17.47
N ASN A 230 -7.01 22.94 -16.91
CA ASN A 230 -7.94 23.78 -17.68
C ASN A 230 -7.55 25.25 -17.69
N ASP A 231 -6.54 25.67 -16.92
CA ASP A 231 -6.09 27.05 -16.91
C ASP A 231 -5.38 27.42 -18.23
N PRO A 232 -5.90 28.39 -19.02
CA PRO A 232 -5.34 28.76 -20.32
C PRO A 232 -4.07 29.63 -20.19
N ALA A 233 -3.78 30.20 -19.01
CA ALA A 233 -2.58 31.00 -18.80
C ALA A 233 -1.32 30.14 -18.67
N ILE A 234 -1.46 28.83 -18.41
CA ILE A 234 -0.35 27.89 -18.40
C ILE A 234 0.05 27.58 -19.84
N ALA A 235 1.27 27.93 -20.20
CA ALA A 235 1.83 27.64 -21.51
C ALA A 235 1.96 26.13 -21.75
N TYR A 236 1.94 25.73 -23.01
CA TYR A 236 2.19 24.34 -23.41
C TYR A 236 3.37 24.22 -24.38
N THR A 237 3.95 23.02 -24.46
CA THR A 237 4.87 22.59 -25.52
C THR A 237 4.13 21.53 -26.34
N PRO A 238 3.98 21.69 -27.66
CA PRO A 238 3.42 20.65 -28.51
C PRO A 238 4.41 19.48 -28.67
N SER A 239 3.89 18.26 -28.76
CA SER A 239 4.70 17.06 -28.98
C SER A 239 5.20 16.88 -30.41
N GLY A 240 4.64 17.62 -31.38
CA GLY A 240 4.92 17.44 -32.81
C GLY A 240 4.32 16.16 -33.41
N ALA A 241 3.62 15.33 -32.61
CA ALA A 241 2.99 14.08 -33.05
C ALA A 241 1.52 14.00 -32.58
N SER A 242 0.68 13.29 -33.33
CA SER A 242 -0.78 13.29 -33.14
C SER A 242 -1.28 12.38 -32.00
N ASP A 243 -0.52 11.37 -31.61
CA ASP A 243 -0.96 10.29 -30.70
C ASP A 243 0.12 9.83 -29.72
N THR A 244 1.34 10.37 -29.82
CA THR A 244 2.48 9.97 -29.01
C THR A 244 3.39 11.16 -28.66
N PHE A 245 4.37 10.92 -27.79
CA PHE A 245 5.47 11.85 -27.52
C PHE A 245 6.80 11.11 -27.59
N VAL A 246 7.83 11.83 -28.01
CA VAL A 246 9.23 11.35 -28.08
C VAL A 246 10.01 11.92 -26.89
N ALA A 247 11.17 11.34 -26.59
CA ALA A 247 12.05 11.80 -25.51
C ALA A 247 12.41 13.29 -25.62
N ASP A 248 12.66 13.78 -26.84
CA ASP A 248 13.02 15.18 -27.09
C ASP A 248 11.95 16.16 -26.59
N ASN A 249 10.67 15.80 -26.69
CA ASN A 249 9.56 16.62 -26.20
C ASN A 249 9.62 16.87 -24.68
N LEU A 250 10.18 15.92 -23.92
CA LEU A 250 10.37 16.07 -22.48
C LEU A 250 11.52 17.04 -22.18
N ILE A 251 12.57 17.03 -23.01
CA ILE A 251 13.69 17.97 -22.92
C ILE A 251 13.20 19.37 -23.26
N ASP A 252 12.40 19.52 -24.32
CA ASP A 252 11.80 20.79 -24.72
C ASP A 252 10.83 21.31 -23.65
N LEU A 253 10.05 20.44 -23.01
CA LEU A 253 9.22 20.81 -21.87
C LEU A 253 10.06 21.27 -20.68
N PHE A 254 11.18 20.58 -20.39
CA PHE A 254 12.10 20.93 -19.30
C PHE A 254 12.78 22.29 -19.54
N HIS A 255 13.19 22.59 -20.77
CA HIS A 255 13.82 23.87 -21.14
C HIS A 255 12.81 24.97 -21.47
N GLY A 256 11.53 24.63 -21.65
CA GLY A 256 10.45 25.59 -21.89
C GLY A 256 10.04 26.39 -20.66
N ILE A 257 10.47 26.01 -19.46
CA ILE A 257 10.21 26.76 -18.22
C ILE A 257 11.43 27.58 -17.80
N LYS A 258 11.20 28.73 -17.15
CA LYS A 258 12.31 29.60 -16.71
C LYS A 258 13.21 28.88 -15.70
N ALA A 259 14.52 29.10 -15.81
CA ALA A 259 15.52 28.40 -15.01
C ALA A 259 15.29 28.40 -13.48
N PRO A 260 14.84 29.50 -12.83
CA PRO A 260 14.57 29.50 -11.39
C PRO A 260 13.48 28.51 -10.96
N TYR A 261 12.45 28.31 -11.80
CA TYR A 261 11.36 27.38 -11.50
C TYR A 261 11.76 25.92 -11.72
N ARG A 262 12.84 25.65 -12.47
CA ARG A 262 13.34 24.28 -12.66
C ARG A 262 13.89 23.69 -11.36
N ALA A 263 14.42 24.52 -10.46
CA ALA A 263 15.10 24.07 -9.25
C ALA A 263 14.25 23.19 -8.32
N ASN A 264 12.94 23.44 -8.26
CA ASN A 264 11.98 22.68 -7.44
C ASN A 264 10.87 22.04 -8.30
N ALA A 265 11.13 21.86 -9.60
CA ALA A 265 10.11 21.36 -10.50
C ALA A 265 9.88 19.85 -10.32
N VAL A 266 8.62 19.45 -10.51
CA VAL A 266 8.14 18.07 -10.41
C VAL A 266 7.41 17.71 -11.70
N TRP A 267 7.50 16.46 -12.12
CA TRP A 267 6.70 15.91 -13.22
C TRP A 267 5.39 15.35 -12.70
N GLY A 268 4.25 15.81 -13.22
CA GLY A 268 2.94 15.23 -12.96
C GLY A 268 2.42 14.45 -14.18
N MET A 269 2.08 13.18 -14.00
CA MET A 269 1.50 12.32 -15.04
C MET A 269 0.72 11.15 -14.45
N ASN A 270 -0.14 10.50 -15.25
CA ASN A 270 -0.79 9.24 -14.88
C ASN A 270 0.20 8.05 -14.98
N THR A 271 0.00 6.98 -14.21
CA THR A 271 0.72 5.70 -14.27
C THR A 271 0.77 5.10 -15.68
N THR A 272 -0.28 5.21 -16.48
CA THR A 272 -0.32 4.74 -17.88
C THR A 272 0.68 5.51 -18.77
N THR A 273 0.72 6.83 -18.62
CA THR A 273 1.65 7.74 -19.29
C THR A 273 3.09 7.48 -18.83
N LEU A 274 3.30 7.24 -17.53
CA LEU A 274 4.59 6.83 -17.00
C LEU A 274 5.04 5.49 -17.59
N GLY A 275 4.14 4.53 -17.74
CA GLY A 275 4.40 3.26 -18.41
C GLY A 275 4.83 3.42 -19.86
N LYS A 276 4.20 4.33 -20.61
CA LYS A 276 4.62 4.69 -21.98
C LYS A 276 6.01 5.34 -21.99
N LEU A 277 6.27 6.25 -21.07
CA LEU A 277 7.53 6.96 -20.93
C LEU A 277 8.70 6.01 -20.57
N ARG A 278 8.46 5.03 -19.69
CA ARG A 278 9.43 3.98 -19.35
C ARG A 278 9.74 3.04 -20.52
N LYS A 279 8.84 2.93 -21.50
CA LYS A 279 9.07 2.10 -22.71
C LYS A 279 9.91 2.81 -23.77
N LEU A 280 10.22 4.09 -23.60
CA LEU A 280 11.09 4.83 -24.53
C LEU A 280 12.51 4.27 -24.50
N LYS A 281 13.04 3.97 -25.68
CA LYS A 281 14.37 3.40 -25.89
C LYS A 281 15.22 4.29 -26.78
N ASP A 282 16.53 4.24 -26.59
CA ASP A 282 17.48 4.77 -27.56
C ASP A 282 17.63 3.83 -28.79
N GLY A 283 18.40 4.26 -29.79
CA GLY A 283 18.69 3.46 -30.98
C GLY A 283 19.45 2.16 -30.71
N GLU A 284 20.03 2.00 -29.51
CA GLU A 284 20.71 0.79 -29.04
C GLU A 284 19.79 -0.11 -28.19
N GLY A 285 18.52 0.27 -28.01
CA GLY A 285 17.52 -0.49 -27.27
C GLY A 285 17.56 -0.31 -25.74
N ARG A 286 18.36 0.62 -25.21
CA ARG A 286 18.44 0.93 -23.77
C ARG A 286 17.31 1.85 -23.37
N TYR A 287 16.77 1.64 -22.18
CA TYR A 287 15.68 2.47 -21.66
C TYR A 287 16.18 3.87 -21.26
N PHE A 288 15.39 4.90 -21.59
CA PHE A 288 15.71 6.29 -21.27
C PHE A 288 15.56 6.60 -19.77
N VAL A 289 14.56 5.98 -19.12
CA VAL A 289 14.30 6.16 -17.70
C VAL A 289 14.80 4.95 -16.93
N ASN A 290 15.86 5.15 -16.17
CA ASN A 290 16.40 4.16 -15.26
C ASN A 290 15.87 4.41 -13.84
N ILE A 291 15.38 3.37 -13.19
CA ILE A 291 15.02 3.42 -11.77
C ILE A 291 16.34 3.31 -10.99
N GLN A 292 16.83 4.45 -10.50
CA GLN A 292 17.98 4.51 -9.60
C GLN A 292 17.42 4.64 -8.18
N GLY A 293 17.33 3.52 -7.47
CA GLY A 293 17.00 3.50 -6.05
C GLY A 293 18.14 2.87 -5.26
N ILE A 294 18.70 3.60 -4.29
CA ILE A 294 19.45 3.01 -3.17
C ILE A 294 18.40 2.79 -2.07
N ASP A 295 18.39 1.64 -1.40
CA ASP A 295 17.42 1.26 -0.34
C ASP A 295 15.96 1.05 -0.76
N ASN A 296 15.72 0.29 -1.83
CA ASN A 296 14.41 -0.34 -2.10
C ASN A 296 13.21 0.63 -2.24
N THR A 297 13.46 1.94 -2.36
CA THR A 297 12.45 2.97 -2.67
C THR A 297 12.70 3.47 -4.10
N PRO A 298 11.94 2.99 -5.09
CA PRO A 298 12.16 3.38 -6.48
C PRO A 298 11.72 4.82 -6.71
N VAL A 299 12.62 5.78 -6.50
CA VAL A 299 12.38 7.18 -6.90
C VAL A 299 12.54 7.24 -8.41
N THR A 300 11.43 7.38 -9.14
CA THR A 300 11.50 7.59 -10.58
C THR A 300 11.85 9.05 -10.83
N THR A 301 13.06 9.29 -11.34
CA THR A 301 13.51 10.63 -11.74
C THR A 301 13.60 10.72 -13.25
N ILE A 302 13.10 11.83 -13.81
CA ILE A 302 13.24 12.17 -15.24
C ILE A 302 14.03 13.47 -15.31
N LEU A 303 15.16 13.48 -16.02
CA LEU A 303 16.05 14.65 -16.15
C LEU A 303 16.46 15.26 -14.79
N GLY A 304 16.70 14.40 -13.78
CA GLY A 304 17.09 14.81 -12.43
C GLY A 304 15.97 15.41 -11.58
N ARG A 305 14.70 15.26 -11.98
CA ARG A 305 13.52 15.74 -11.24
C ARG A 305 12.57 14.60 -10.87
N PRO A 306 11.92 14.65 -9.70
CA PRO A 306 11.01 13.60 -9.26
C PRO A 306 9.73 13.57 -10.10
N VAL A 307 9.15 12.38 -10.20
CA VAL A 307 7.82 12.15 -10.80
C VAL A 307 6.80 11.92 -9.70
N VAL A 308 5.65 12.57 -9.83
CA VAL A 308 4.48 12.39 -8.98
C VAL A 308 3.35 11.84 -9.85
N GLU A 309 2.88 10.66 -9.48
CA GLU A 309 1.79 9.98 -10.15
C GLU A 309 0.45 10.60 -9.72
N MET A 310 -0.29 11.12 -10.69
CA MET A 310 -1.61 11.72 -10.49
C MET A 310 -2.59 10.95 -11.36
N PRO A 311 -3.43 10.05 -10.80
CA PRO A 311 -4.37 9.24 -11.56
C PRO A 311 -5.39 10.07 -12.35
N ASP A 312 -5.72 11.28 -11.88
CA ASP A 312 -6.69 12.17 -12.54
C ASP A 312 -6.13 12.90 -13.77
N MET A 313 -4.84 12.74 -14.07
CA MET A 313 -4.24 13.28 -15.29
C MET A 313 -4.75 12.52 -16.53
N PRO A 314 -5.00 13.21 -17.65
CA PRO A 314 -5.48 12.56 -18.86
C PRO A 314 -4.41 11.64 -19.47
N ASP A 315 -4.87 10.56 -20.10
CA ASP A 315 -4.00 9.68 -20.87
C ASP A 315 -3.44 10.37 -22.12
N VAL A 316 -2.33 9.82 -22.64
CA VAL A 316 -1.78 10.20 -23.94
C VAL A 316 -2.80 9.90 -25.03
N GLY A 317 -3.29 10.96 -25.68
CA GLY A 317 -4.22 10.93 -26.80
C GLY A 317 -4.24 12.28 -27.51
N THR A 318 -4.85 12.33 -28.70
CA THR A 318 -4.85 13.54 -29.53
C THR A 318 -5.46 14.75 -28.81
N ASN A 319 -4.77 15.89 -28.84
CA ASN A 319 -5.09 17.14 -28.14
C ASN A 319 -5.15 17.06 -26.60
N ASN A 320 -4.76 15.94 -26.00
CA ASN A 320 -4.68 15.84 -24.55
C ASN A 320 -3.38 16.44 -24.02
N PHE A 321 -3.40 16.71 -22.70
CA PHE A 321 -2.25 17.20 -21.96
C PHE A 321 -1.78 16.18 -20.92
N PRO A 322 -1.09 15.09 -21.31
CA PRO A 322 -0.82 13.97 -20.42
C PRO A 322 0.30 14.21 -19.40
N VAL A 323 1.12 15.24 -19.62
CA VAL A 323 2.26 15.57 -18.76
C VAL A 323 2.23 17.05 -18.41
N ILE A 324 2.48 17.34 -17.14
CA ILE A 324 2.74 18.69 -16.64
C ILE A 324 4.09 18.72 -15.94
N PHE A 325 4.83 19.81 -16.11
CA PHE A 325 6.12 20.03 -15.49
C PHE A 325 6.21 21.42 -14.89
N GLY A 326 6.72 21.52 -13.67
CA GLY A 326 7.03 22.79 -13.06
C GLY A 326 6.99 22.78 -11.54
N ASP A 327 7.14 23.96 -10.95
CA ASP A 327 7.10 24.16 -9.51
C ASP A 327 5.65 24.35 -9.06
N PHE A 328 5.02 23.27 -8.61
CA PHE A 328 3.65 23.28 -8.09
C PHE A 328 3.49 24.12 -6.82
N SER A 329 4.54 24.32 -6.03
CA SER A 329 4.46 25.10 -4.79
C SER A 329 4.21 26.59 -5.08
N GLN A 330 4.75 27.08 -6.19
CA GLN A 330 4.53 28.44 -6.68
C GLN A 330 3.36 28.51 -7.68
N GLY A 331 3.18 27.44 -8.45
CA GLY A 331 2.24 27.32 -9.54
C GLY A 331 0.80 27.09 -9.11
N TYR A 332 0.57 26.33 -8.05
CA TYR A 332 -0.77 26.00 -7.56
C TYR A 332 -0.90 26.30 -6.07
N ARG A 333 -2.03 26.89 -5.68
CA ARG A 333 -2.31 27.22 -4.28
C ARG A 333 -3.63 26.60 -3.85
N ILE A 334 -3.60 26.02 -2.67
CA ILE A 334 -4.76 25.42 -2.02
C ILE A 334 -5.03 26.22 -0.74
N PHE A 335 -6.28 26.60 -0.54
CA PHE A 335 -6.73 27.31 0.64
C PHE A 335 -7.80 26.49 1.36
N ASP A 336 -7.48 26.04 2.56
CA ASP A 336 -8.41 25.24 3.38
C ASP A 336 -9.20 26.15 4.32
N ARG A 337 -10.53 26.05 4.27
CA ARG A 337 -11.42 26.79 5.17
C ARG A 337 -12.02 25.89 6.24
N ILE A 338 -12.52 24.73 5.84
CA ILE A 338 -13.06 23.70 6.74
C ILE A 338 -12.51 22.36 6.26
N ALA A 339 -11.72 21.69 7.09
CA ALA A 339 -11.05 20.44 6.72
C ALA A 339 -12.05 19.28 6.53
N LEU A 340 -12.64 18.78 7.60
CA LEU A 340 -13.70 17.79 7.55
C LEU A 340 -14.61 18.06 8.74
N SER A 341 -15.90 18.22 8.49
CA SER A 341 -16.91 18.39 9.52
C SER A 341 -17.99 17.35 9.27
N ILE A 342 -18.15 16.47 10.24
CA ILE A 342 -19.19 15.44 10.22
C ILE A 342 -20.24 15.83 11.26
N LEU A 343 -21.48 15.89 10.83
CA LEU A 343 -22.63 16.17 11.68
C LEU A 343 -23.54 14.94 11.68
N ARG A 344 -23.85 14.43 12.87
CA ARG A 344 -24.84 13.38 13.08
C ARG A 344 -26.19 14.05 13.34
N ASP A 345 -27.14 13.85 12.44
CA ASP A 345 -28.51 14.37 12.52
C ASP A 345 -29.50 13.22 12.82
N PRO A 346 -29.94 13.08 14.08
CA PRO A 346 -30.94 12.09 14.47
C PRO A 346 -32.38 12.55 14.19
N TYR A 347 -32.60 13.80 13.79
CA TYR A 347 -33.93 14.39 13.72
C TYR A 347 -34.55 14.30 12.33
N SER A 348 -33.78 14.56 11.26
CA SER A 348 -34.33 14.64 9.90
C SER A 348 -34.93 13.33 9.37
N GLN A 349 -34.50 12.18 9.90
CA GLN A 349 -35.03 10.85 9.52
C GLN A 349 -35.56 10.06 10.72
N ALA A 350 -35.90 10.75 11.82
CA ALA A 350 -36.41 10.14 13.04
C ALA A 350 -37.67 9.30 12.79
N THR A 351 -38.58 9.77 11.92
CA THR A 351 -39.81 9.05 11.55
C THR A 351 -39.54 7.69 10.90
N ASN A 352 -38.41 7.56 10.21
CA ASN A 352 -38.01 6.33 9.52
C ASN A 352 -37.06 5.47 10.37
N GLY A 353 -36.79 5.86 11.63
CA GLY A 353 -35.85 5.16 12.50
C GLY A 353 -34.41 5.18 12.00
N MET A 354 -34.03 6.22 11.25
CA MET A 354 -32.68 6.38 10.69
C MET A 354 -32.01 7.64 11.22
N THR A 355 -30.69 7.61 11.33
CA THR A 355 -29.84 8.76 11.62
C THR A 355 -29.04 9.13 10.37
N ARG A 356 -29.03 10.41 10.01
CA ARG A 356 -28.28 10.93 8.87
C ARG A 356 -26.91 11.45 9.30
N PHE A 357 -25.86 11.06 8.60
CA PHE A 357 -24.52 11.63 8.76
C PHE A 357 -24.24 12.58 7.60
N HIS A 358 -23.97 13.84 7.90
CA HIS A 358 -23.59 14.87 6.94
C HIS A 358 -22.09 15.11 7.02
N GLY A 359 -21.36 14.79 5.95
CA GLY A 359 -19.98 15.21 5.76
C GLY A 359 -19.93 16.50 4.97
N ARG A 360 -19.11 17.47 5.40
CA ARG A 360 -18.78 18.66 4.61
C ARG A 360 -17.31 19.04 4.71
N ARG A 361 -16.78 19.58 3.61
CA ARG A 361 -15.43 20.13 3.48
C ARG A 361 -15.48 21.40 2.63
N ARG A 362 -14.67 22.39 2.97
CA ARG A 362 -14.61 23.65 2.21
C ARG A 362 -13.18 24.00 1.84
N VAL A 363 -12.95 24.11 0.54
CA VAL A 363 -11.63 24.30 -0.05
C VAL A 363 -11.69 25.25 -1.24
N ALA A 364 -10.63 26.03 -1.40
CA ALA A 364 -10.36 26.81 -2.60
C ALA A 364 -9.06 26.30 -3.23
N GLY A 365 -9.01 26.31 -4.56
CA GLY A 365 -7.81 25.92 -5.30
C GLY A 365 -7.73 26.70 -6.60
N GLY A 366 -6.51 27.03 -7.02
CA GLY A 366 -6.29 27.64 -8.31
C GLY A 366 -4.83 27.93 -8.63
N VAL A 367 -4.61 28.33 -9.88
CA VAL A 367 -3.27 28.64 -10.39
C VAL A 367 -2.78 29.97 -9.84
N GLY A 368 -1.65 29.88 -9.14
CA GLY A 368 -0.95 30.99 -8.54
C GLY A 368 -0.05 31.73 -9.52
N LYS A 369 0.94 31.02 -10.06
CA LYS A 369 1.89 31.54 -11.05
C LYS A 369 1.91 30.62 -12.25
N ALA A 370 1.15 30.96 -13.28
CA ALA A 370 1.04 30.14 -14.48
C ALA A 370 2.40 29.92 -15.19
N GLU A 371 3.32 30.89 -15.12
CA GLU A 371 4.67 30.76 -15.70
C GLU A 371 5.59 29.71 -15.03
N SER A 372 5.20 29.23 -13.84
CA SER A 372 5.94 28.20 -13.10
C SER A 372 5.47 26.78 -13.41
N LEU A 373 4.49 26.64 -14.30
CA LEU A 373 3.99 25.37 -14.80
C LEU A 373 4.03 25.39 -16.33
N ARG A 374 4.20 24.22 -16.94
CA ARG A 374 4.10 24.05 -18.39
C ARG A 374 3.50 22.68 -18.70
N LYS A 375 2.60 22.63 -19.68
CA LYS A 375 1.92 21.40 -20.11
C LYS A 375 2.58 20.83 -21.37
N LEU A 376 2.62 19.51 -21.51
CA LEU A 376 2.89 18.86 -22.79
C LEU A 376 1.57 18.64 -23.50
N LYS A 377 1.39 19.17 -24.71
CA LYS A 377 0.21 18.91 -25.55
C LYS A 377 0.54 17.86 -26.58
N ILE A 378 -0.28 16.82 -26.70
CA ILE A 378 -0.15 15.84 -27.78
C ILE A 378 -0.84 16.39 -29.03
N ALA A 379 -0.08 17.10 -29.84
CA ALA A 379 -0.57 17.69 -31.08
C ALA A 379 0.59 17.90 -32.04
N THR A 380 0.26 17.95 -33.33
CA THR A 380 1.19 18.31 -34.40
C THR A 380 1.66 19.78 -34.29
N SER A 381 0.89 20.63 -33.60
CA SER A 381 1.23 22.04 -33.29
C SER A 381 0.61 22.59 -32.00
#